data_AF-A0A938GWV4-F1
#
_entry.id   AF-A0A938GWV4-F1
#
_cell.length_a   1.000
_cell.length_b   1.000
_cell.length_c   1.000
_cell.angle_alpha   90.00
_cell.angle_beta   90.00
_cell.angle_gamma   90.00
#
_symmetry.space_group_name_H-M   'P 1'
#
loop_
_entity.id
_entity.type
_entity.pdbx_description
1 polymer ?
#
loop_
_entity_poly.entity_id
_entity_poly.type
_entity_poly.pdbx_seq_one_letter_code
_entity_poly.pdbx_strand_id
1 'polypeptide(L)'
;MIGGGEGPLEFFLADNLTRDRASWPIPSYTITTPDSQTVWVKPLSAAPAWPAGLKARPAAEVKEFVLKNAGARPWGRDEVDQRIVGQVREGKGRIIDSQEEVGGYPHPAMTTRKLDVPATGVDEWLAGFGAGGK
;
A
#
# COMPACT_ATOMS: atom_id res chain seq x y z
N MET A 1 21.26 3.34 -20.78
CA MET A 1 22.54 3.65 -20.11
C MET A 1 22.22 4.01 -18.67
N ILE A 2 22.32 3.05 -17.75
CA ILE A 2 22.29 3.36 -16.32
C ILE A 2 23.74 3.66 -15.96
N GLY A 3 24.11 4.94 -16.00
CA GLY A 3 25.39 5.40 -15.48
C GLY A 3 25.30 5.59 -13.98
N GLY A 4 26.32 5.13 -13.25
CA GLY A 4 26.58 5.56 -11.87
C GLY A 4 26.82 4.42 -10.87
N GLY A 5 28.08 3.99 -10.72
CA GLY A 5 28.57 3.19 -9.60
C GLY A 5 29.59 2.13 -10.00
N GLU A 6 30.90 2.41 -9.87
CA GLU A 6 31.99 1.44 -10.11
C GLU A 6 32.20 0.44 -8.94
N GLY A 7 31.14 0.08 -8.23
CA GLY A 7 31.19 -0.79 -7.04
C GLY A 7 30.26 -2.00 -7.16
N PRO A 8 30.58 -3.13 -6.51
CA PRO A 8 29.67 -4.27 -6.46
C PRO A 8 28.34 -3.86 -5.80
N LEU A 9 27.23 -4.42 -6.27
CA LEU A 9 25.94 -4.23 -5.62
C LEU A 9 25.98 -4.94 -4.26
N GLU A 10 25.89 -4.19 -3.18
CA GLU A 10 25.77 -4.75 -1.84
C GLU A 10 24.31 -5.11 -1.54
N PHE A 11 24.06 -6.32 -1.06
CA PHE A 11 22.70 -6.78 -0.75
C PHE A 11 22.67 -7.57 0.55
N PHE A 12 21.62 -7.41 1.33
CA PHE A 12 21.36 -8.16 2.55
C PHE A 12 20.09 -9.00 2.37
N LEU A 13 20.18 -10.31 2.62
CA LEU A 13 19.01 -11.19 2.67
C LEU A 13 18.81 -11.70 4.10
N ALA A 14 17.61 -11.50 4.62
CA ALA A 14 17.16 -12.06 5.88
C ALA A 14 15.69 -12.45 5.73
N ASP A 15 15.43 -13.76 5.69
CA ASP A 15 14.07 -14.31 5.60
C ASP A 15 13.29 -13.85 4.35
N ASN A 16 13.98 -13.62 3.24
CA ASN A 16 13.34 -13.25 1.97
C ASN A 16 12.66 -14.47 1.33
N LEU A 17 11.37 -14.36 1.04
CA LEU A 17 10.64 -15.38 0.28
C LEU A 17 10.85 -15.15 -1.23
N THR A 18 11.59 -16.02 -1.91
CA THR A 18 11.73 -15.98 -3.36
C THR A 18 10.79 -16.98 -4.02
N ARG A 19 9.64 -16.50 -4.48
CA ARG A 19 8.67 -17.31 -5.22
C ARG A 19 8.18 -16.56 -6.45
N ASP A 20 8.00 -17.26 -7.55
CA ASP A 20 7.33 -16.70 -8.72
C ASP A 20 5.80 -16.66 -8.53
N ARG A 21 5.06 -16.16 -9.52
CA ARG A 21 3.58 -16.10 -9.50
C ARG A 21 2.93 -17.49 -9.33
N ALA A 22 3.59 -18.54 -9.81
CA ALA A 22 3.15 -19.92 -9.69
C ALA A 22 3.72 -20.61 -8.43
N SER A 23 4.28 -19.83 -7.49
CA SER A 23 4.89 -20.28 -6.24
C SER A 23 6.14 -21.15 -6.36
N TRP A 24 6.79 -21.17 -7.53
CA TRP A 24 8.06 -21.85 -7.72
C TRP A 24 9.19 -21.07 -7.03
N PRO A 25 10.09 -21.73 -6.30
CA PRO A 25 11.23 -21.08 -5.70
C PRO A 25 12.14 -20.50 -6.78
N ILE A 26 12.45 -19.21 -6.70
CA ILE A 26 13.40 -18.56 -7.61
C ILE A 26 14.79 -18.61 -6.96
N PRO A 27 15.83 -19.12 -7.64
CA PRO A 27 17.21 -19.08 -7.14
C PRO A 27 17.64 -17.64 -6.87
N SER A 28 17.95 -17.36 -5.61
CA SER A 28 18.29 -16.03 -5.12
C SER A 28 19.79 -15.76 -5.25
N TYR A 29 20.32 -15.52 -6.46
CA TYR A 29 21.68 -14.97 -6.58
C TYR A 29 22.11 -14.41 -7.94
N THR A 30 21.32 -14.52 -9.01
CA THR A 30 21.74 -14.00 -10.33
C THR A 30 20.95 -12.75 -10.72
N ILE A 31 21.63 -11.61 -10.78
CA ILE A 31 21.11 -10.39 -11.42
C ILE A 31 21.68 -10.36 -12.83
N THR A 32 20.83 -10.62 -13.80
CA THR A 32 21.16 -10.51 -15.22
C THR A 32 20.64 -9.17 -15.72
N THR A 33 21.54 -8.31 -16.19
CA THR A 33 21.13 -7.07 -16.86
C THR A 33 20.52 -7.38 -18.23
N PRO A 34 19.76 -6.46 -18.86
CA PRO A 34 19.16 -6.70 -20.18
C PRO A 34 20.16 -7.07 -21.28
N ASP A 35 21.45 -6.76 -21.11
CA ASP A 35 22.56 -7.11 -21.99
C ASP A 35 23.35 -8.36 -21.53
N SER A 36 22.79 -9.16 -20.62
CA SER A 36 23.38 -10.39 -20.09
C SER A 36 24.71 -10.23 -19.36
N GLN A 37 25.00 -9.03 -18.83
CA GLN A 37 26.15 -8.85 -17.94
C GLN A 37 25.82 -9.41 -16.56
N THR A 38 26.76 -10.20 -16.03
CA THR A 38 26.72 -10.64 -14.64
C THR A 38 27.20 -9.50 -13.75
N VAL A 39 26.34 -9.01 -12.88
CA VAL A 39 26.70 -7.99 -11.89
C VAL A 39 27.41 -8.66 -10.72
N TRP A 40 28.56 -8.12 -10.30
CA TRP A 40 29.21 -8.54 -9.06
C TRP A 40 28.35 -8.14 -7.86
N VAL A 41 27.83 -9.13 -7.15
CA VAL A 41 26.99 -8.94 -5.96
C VAL A 41 27.79 -9.29 -4.72
N LYS A 42 27.83 -8.37 -3.74
CA LYS A 42 28.49 -8.58 -2.45
C LYS A 42 27.42 -8.80 -1.37
N PRO A 43 27.26 -10.02 -0.84
CA PRO A 43 26.34 -10.24 0.26
C PRO A 43 26.85 -9.55 1.52
N LEU A 44 25.97 -8.84 2.20
CA LEU A 44 26.20 -8.26 3.51
C LEU A 44 25.85 -9.27 4.58
N SER A 45 26.67 -9.37 5.63
CA SER A 45 26.41 -10.25 6.78
C SER A 45 25.47 -9.64 7.82
N ALA A 46 25.19 -8.33 7.72
CA ALA A 46 24.31 -7.60 8.62
C ALA A 46 23.45 -6.59 7.85
N ALA A 47 22.29 -6.26 8.41
CA ALA A 47 21.39 -5.29 7.82
C ALA A 47 22.04 -3.89 7.81
N PRO A 48 22.16 -3.22 6.64
CA PRO A 48 22.87 -1.94 6.52
C PRO A 48 22.13 -0.78 7.23
N ALA A 49 20.80 -0.85 7.31
CA ALA A 49 19.98 0.10 8.06
C ALA A 49 18.77 -0.64 8.66
N TRP A 50 18.88 -1.03 9.93
CA TRP A 50 17.76 -1.62 10.69
C TRP A 50 17.44 -0.72 11.89
N PRO A 51 16.19 -0.25 12.04
CA PRO A 51 15.82 0.57 13.19
C PRO A 51 16.08 -0.16 14.51
N ALA A 52 16.67 0.54 15.49
CA ALA A 52 16.93 -0.02 16.80
C ALA A 52 15.62 -0.52 17.44
N GLY A 53 15.62 -1.75 17.95
CA GLY A 53 14.46 -2.36 18.62
C GLY A 53 13.38 -2.92 17.69
N LEU A 54 13.51 -2.79 16.36
CA LEU A 54 12.58 -3.40 15.41
C LEU A 54 12.74 -4.92 15.40
N LYS A 55 11.69 -5.63 15.82
CA LYS A 55 11.58 -7.09 15.69
C LYS A 55 10.82 -7.42 14.41
N ALA A 56 11.52 -7.96 13.41
CA ALA A 56 10.88 -8.45 12.20
C ALA A 56 9.92 -9.60 12.52
N ARG A 57 8.74 -9.59 11.92
CA ARG A 57 7.86 -10.77 11.88
C ARG A 57 8.38 -11.71 10.77
N PRO A 58 8.31 -13.04 10.94
CA PRO A 58 8.70 -13.96 9.87
C PRO A 58 7.95 -13.64 8.57
N ALA A 59 8.66 -13.60 7.44
CA ALA A 59 8.13 -13.18 6.15
C ALA A 59 6.92 -14.03 5.71
N ALA A 60 6.94 -15.33 6.05
CA ALA A 60 5.84 -16.25 5.80
C ALA A 60 4.52 -15.85 6.51
N GLU A 61 4.61 -15.13 7.63
CA GLU A 61 3.45 -14.70 8.43
C GLU A 61 2.96 -13.29 8.07
N VAL A 62 3.81 -12.48 7.42
CA VAL A 62 3.52 -11.06 7.13
C VAL A 62 2.24 -10.90 6.32
N LYS A 63 2.02 -11.73 5.28
CA LYS A 63 0.85 -11.63 4.40
C LYS A 63 -0.45 -11.71 5.19
N GLU A 64 -0.66 -12.78 5.96
CA GLU A 64 -1.90 -12.94 6.73
C GLU A 64 -2.00 -11.94 7.88
N PHE A 65 -0.89 -11.57 8.51
CA PHE A 65 -0.88 -10.53 9.52
C PHE A 65 -1.38 -9.18 8.97
N VAL A 66 -0.88 -8.76 7.80
CA VAL A 66 -1.29 -7.51 7.16
C VAL A 66 -2.75 -7.58 6.71
N LEU A 67 -3.17 -8.66 6.05
CA LEU A 67 -4.57 -8.83 5.62
C LEU A 67 -5.55 -8.80 6.79
N LYS A 68 -5.14 -9.27 7.97
CA LYS A 68 -5.97 -9.25 9.17
C LYS A 68 -6.02 -7.89 9.88
N ASN A 69 -4.91 -7.15 9.91
CA ASN A 69 -4.76 -6.01 10.84
C ASN A 69 -4.63 -4.64 10.16
N ALA A 70 -4.31 -4.57 8.87
CA ALA A 70 -4.09 -3.29 8.19
C ALA A 70 -5.40 -2.60 7.79
N GLY A 71 -5.41 -1.26 7.89
CA GLY A 71 -6.51 -0.38 7.52
C GLY A 71 -7.10 0.37 8.71
N ALA A 72 -8.01 1.31 8.44
CA ALA A 72 -8.66 2.10 9.49
C ALA A 72 -9.70 1.29 10.30
N ARG A 73 -10.33 0.28 9.66
CA ARG A 73 -11.40 -0.54 10.26
C ARG A 73 -11.23 -2.03 9.95
N PRO A 74 -10.10 -2.68 10.32
CA PRO A 74 -9.84 -4.08 9.98
C PRO A 74 -10.88 -5.07 10.55
N TRP A 75 -11.57 -4.71 11.65
CA TRP A 75 -12.64 -5.52 12.25
C TRP A 75 -14.02 -5.33 11.61
N GLY A 76 -14.19 -4.35 10.71
CA GLY A 76 -15.49 -3.95 10.16
C GLY A 76 -15.38 -3.56 8.70
N ARG A 77 -14.77 -4.44 7.90
CA ARG A 77 -14.58 -4.27 6.45
C ARG A 77 -15.93 -4.28 5.72
N ASP A 78 -16.14 -3.34 4.81
CA ASP A 78 -17.30 -3.37 3.93
C ASP A 78 -17.15 -4.44 2.82
N GLU A 79 -18.15 -4.57 1.95
CA GLU A 79 -18.14 -5.58 0.89
C GLU A 79 -16.97 -5.40 -0.10
N VAL A 80 -16.58 -4.15 -0.37
CA VAL A 80 -15.49 -3.81 -1.28
C VAL A 80 -14.15 -4.22 -0.66
N ASP A 81 -13.93 -3.85 0.59
CA ASP A 81 -12.74 -4.22 1.37
C ASP A 81 -12.59 -5.74 1.47
N GLN A 82 -13.67 -6.46 1.77
CA GLN A 82 -13.67 -7.92 1.88
C GLN A 82 -13.30 -8.57 0.55
N ARG A 83 -13.86 -8.08 -0.56
CA ARG A 83 -13.51 -8.56 -1.90
C ARG A 83 -12.03 -8.36 -2.20
N ILE A 84 -11.48 -7.17 -1.95
CA ILE A 84 -10.07 -6.87 -2.24
C ILE A 84 -9.16 -7.79 -1.41
N VAL A 85 -9.45 -7.95 -0.11
CA VAL A 85 -8.70 -8.87 0.76
C VAL A 85 -8.75 -10.31 0.25
N GLY A 86 -9.93 -10.78 -0.16
CA GLY A 86 -10.10 -12.10 -0.77
C GLY A 86 -9.24 -12.27 -2.03
N GLN A 87 -9.29 -11.30 -2.93
CA GLN A 87 -8.51 -11.31 -4.18
C GLN A 87 -7.00 -11.32 -3.93
N VAL A 88 -6.51 -10.58 -2.93
CA VAL A 88 -5.08 -10.58 -2.54
C VAL A 88 -4.69 -11.91 -1.89
N ARG A 89 -5.58 -12.49 -1.06
CA ARG A 89 -5.34 -13.81 -0.47
C ARG A 89 -5.20 -14.87 -1.56
N GLU A 90 -6.09 -14.87 -2.53
CA GLU A 90 -6.14 -15.83 -3.65
C GLU A 90 -5.12 -15.54 -4.77
N GLY A 91 -4.56 -14.33 -4.84
CA GLY A 91 -3.65 -13.94 -5.92
C GLY A 91 -4.33 -13.81 -7.29
N LYS A 92 -5.65 -13.60 -7.32
CA LYS A 92 -6.48 -13.52 -8.53
C LYS A 92 -6.99 -12.10 -8.84
N GLY A 93 -6.60 -11.12 -8.04
CA GLY A 93 -6.92 -9.72 -8.31
C GLY A 93 -6.37 -9.27 -9.66
N ARG A 94 -7.08 -8.35 -10.31
CA ARG A 94 -6.65 -7.66 -11.52
C ARG A 94 -6.96 -6.18 -11.41
N ILE A 95 -6.27 -5.37 -12.22
CA ILE A 95 -6.71 -4.00 -12.47
C ILE A 95 -8.01 -4.10 -13.27
N ILE A 96 -9.03 -3.39 -12.80
CA ILE A 96 -10.33 -3.30 -13.46
C ILE A 96 -10.28 -2.19 -14.51
N ASP A 97 -11.06 -2.34 -15.58
CA ASP A 97 -11.17 -1.34 -16.63
C ASP A 97 -12.21 -0.27 -16.26
N SER A 98 -13.19 -0.62 -15.42
CA SER A 98 -14.23 0.29 -14.92
C SER A 98 -14.73 -0.08 -13.52
N GLN A 99 -15.13 0.92 -12.73
CA GLN A 99 -15.72 0.70 -11.40
C GLN A 99 -17.00 -0.15 -11.43
N GLU A 100 -17.74 -0.10 -12.53
CA GLU A 100 -19.00 -0.83 -12.73
C GLU A 100 -18.80 -2.35 -12.68
N GLU A 101 -17.62 -2.84 -13.06
CA GLU A 101 -17.29 -4.28 -13.01
C GLU A 101 -17.31 -4.85 -11.58
N VAL A 102 -17.30 -3.97 -10.59
CA VAL A 102 -17.17 -4.31 -9.19
C VAL A 102 -18.22 -3.61 -8.32
N GLY A 103 -19.32 -3.16 -8.92
CA GLY A 103 -20.48 -2.58 -8.21
C GLY A 103 -20.59 -1.05 -8.26
N GLY A 104 -19.63 -0.35 -8.87
CA GLY A 104 -19.66 1.09 -9.03
C GLY A 104 -19.36 1.88 -7.75
N TYR A 105 -19.59 3.20 -7.80
CA TYR A 105 -19.41 4.07 -6.64
C TYR A 105 -20.59 3.95 -5.65
N PRO A 106 -20.38 4.27 -4.36
CA PRO A 106 -21.48 4.39 -3.41
C PRO A 106 -22.49 5.43 -3.87
N HIS A 107 -23.78 5.14 -3.67
CA HIS A 107 -24.88 6.06 -3.95
C HIS A 107 -25.47 6.57 -2.62
N PRO A 108 -24.78 7.48 -1.91
CA PRO A 108 -25.30 8.00 -0.64
C PRO A 108 -26.60 8.77 -0.87
N ALA A 109 -27.55 8.63 0.04
CA ALA A 109 -28.76 9.44 0.02
C ALA A 109 -28.39 10.93 0.13
N MET A 110 -29.01 11.75 -0.71
CA MET A 110 -28.77 13.19 -0.71
C MET A 110 -29.27 13.77 0.62
N THR A 111 -28.39 14.42 1.38
CA THR A 111 -28.77 15.12 2.61
C THR A 111 -28.96 16.59 2.33
N THR A 112 -30.09 17.15 2.75
CA THR A 112 -30.33 18.60 2.70
C THR A 112 -30.32 19.17 4.10
N ARG A 113 -29.77 20.38 4.24
CA ARG A 113 -29.92 21.20 5.45
C ARG A 113 -30.52 22.51 5.02
N LYS A 114 -31.60 22.92 5.68
CA LYS A 114 -32.19 24.24 5.47
C LYS A 114 -31.15 25.30 5.87
N LEU A 115 -30.88 26.23 4.96
CA LEU A 115 -30.06 27.41 5.24
C LEU A 115 -31.01 28.54 5.66
N ASP A 116 -31.05 28.83 6.95
CA ASP A 116 -31.80 29.97 7.48
C ASP A 116 -30.90 31.20 7.41
N VAL A 117 -31.14 32.03 6.39
CA VAL A 117 -30.48 33.33 6.22
C VAL A 117 -31.30 34.39 6.95
N PRO A 118 -30.72 35.13 7.91
CA PRO A 118 -31.45 36.19 8.60
C PRO A 118 -31.74 37.35 7.63
N ALA A 119 -32.85 38.05 7.85
CA ALA A 119 -33.27 39.19 7.00
C ALA A 119 -32.34 40.42 7.16
N THR A 120 -31.61 40.50 8.27
CA THR A 120 -30.67 41.56 8.62
C THR A 120 -29.44 40.96 9.31
N GLY A 121 -28.33 41.70 9.40
CA GLY A 121 -27.09 41.20 10.04
C GLY A 121 -26.41 40.07 9.24
N VAL A 122 -26.56 40.08 7.91
CA VAL A 122 -26.02 39.04 7.02
C VAL A 122 -24.50 38.96 7.10
N ASP A 123 -23.81 40.09 7.23
CA ASP A 123 -22.35 40.13 7.34
C ASP A 123 -21.85 39.48 8.63
N GLU A 124 -22.53 39.70 9.75
CA GLU A 124 -22.22 39.06 11.05
C GLU A 124 -22.55 37.57 11.03
N TRP A 125 -23.66 37.20 10.37
CA TRP A 125 -24.04 35.81 10.14
C TRP A 125 -23.01 35.08 9.27
N LEU A 126 -22.54 35.69 8.17
CA LEU A 126 -21.46 35.17 7.33
C LEU A 126 -20.14 35.08 8.08
N ALA A 127 -19.81 36.07 8.91
CA ALA A 127 -18.61 36.07 9.75
C ALA A 127 -18.60 34.89 10.75
N GLY A 128 -19.77 34.40 11.18
CA GLY A 128 -19.90 33.17 11.98
C GLY A 128 -19.55 31.87 11.25
N PHE A 129 -19.51 31.88 9.90
CA PHE A 129 -19.05 30.75 9.07
C PHE A 129 -17.61 30.94 8.57
N GLY A 130 -17.13 32.18 8.51
CA GLY A 130 -15.75 32.52 8.21
C GLY A 130 -14.84 32.12 9.36
N ALA A 131 -13.71 31.51 9.04
CA ALA A 131 -12.74 31.03 10.02
C ALA A 131 -12.25 32.14 10.98
N GLY A 132 -12.81 32.19 12.17
CA GLY A 132 -12.04 32.38 13.39
C GLY A 132 -11.12 31.17 13.57
N GLY A 133 -9.98 31.22 12.88
CA GLY A 133 -8.84 30.35 13.14
C GLY A 133 -8.08 30.87 14.37
N LYS A 134 -8.05 30.03 15.42
CA LYS A 134 -7.37 30.18 16.72
C LYS A 134 -7.97 31.16 17.73
#